data_AF-A0A350BS13-F1
#
_entry.id   AF-A0A350BS13-F1
#
_cell.length_a   1.000
_cell.length_b   1.000
_cell.length_c   1.000
_cell.angle_alpha   90.00
_cell.angle_beta   90.00
_cell.angle_gamma   90.00
#
_symmetry.space_group_name_H-M   'P 1'
#
loop_
_entity.id
_entity.type
_entity.pdbx_description
1 polymer ?
#
loop_
_entity_poly.entity_id
_entity_poly.type
_entity_poly.pdbx_seq_one_letter_code
_entity_poly.pdbx_strand_id
1 'polypeptide(L)'
;VLGEYEEKPVKANIGRFGPYVQHVKLFVSIPKEEDVMEIELARAIELIIAKRKADAERLIKKFEEDPDTQILNGRWGPFIKSGKKNFKLPKDLEDPSKLTLEEVMHIMENQPAKGRKAPAKKAPAKKAPAKKSAAKKK
;
A
#
# COMPACT_ATOMS: atom_id res chain seq x y z
N VAL A 1 -17.43 -18.27 -4.76
CA VAL A 1 -17.25 -18.11 -3.29
C VAL A 1 -16.53 -19.36 -2.83
N LEU A 2 -15.43 -19.25 -2.08
CA LEU A 2 -14.63 -20.40 -1.67
C LEU A 2 -15.17 -21.07 -0.41
N GLY A 3 -15.81 -20.29 0.46
CA GLY A 3 -16.37 -20.76 1.73
C GLY A 3 -16.51 -19.61 2.72
N GLU A 4 -16.53 -19.95 4.01
CA GLU A 4 -16.63 -19.00 5.11
C GLU A 4 -15.44 -19.14 6.04
N TYR A 5 -14.91 -18.00 6.49
CA TYR A 5 -13.82 -17.92 7.46
C TYR A 5 -14.17 -16.82 8.47
N GLU A 6 -14.16 -17.14 9.77
CA GLU A 6 -14.61 -16.23 10.85
C GLU A 6 -16.07 -15.73 10.63
N GLU A 7 -16.98 -16.62 10.24
CA GLU A 7 -18.40 -16.30 9.95
C GLU A 7 -18.59 -15.27 8.81
N LYS A 8 -17.54 -15.09 7.99
CA LYS A 8 -17.51 -14.13 6.90
C LYS A 8 -17.17 -14.84 5.58
N PRO A 9 -17.82 -14.46 4.48
CA PRO A 9 -17.59 -15.10 3.20
C PRO A 9 -16.19 -14.77 2.65
N VAL A 10 -15.49 -15.81 2.18
CA VAL A 10 -14.23 -15.69 1.45
C VAL A 10 -14.51 -15.88 -0.05
N LYS A 11 -14.11 -14.91 -0.86
CA LYS A 11 -14.33 -14.93 -2.31
C LYS A 11 -13.01 -14.74 -3.05
N ALA A 12 -12.69 -15.60 -3.99
CA ALA A 12 -11.63 -15.34 -4.96
C ALA A 12 -12.24 -14.78 -6.24
N ASN A 13 -11.65 -13.69 -6.76
CA ASN A 13 -12.10 -12.98 -7.94
C ASN A 13 -10.90 -12.43 -8.72
N ILE A 14 -11.14 -12.02 -9.97
CA ILE A 14 -10.13 -11.36 -10.80
C ILE A 14 -10.53 -9.90 -10.97
N GLY A 15 -9.64 -8.97 -10.59
CA GLY A 15 -9.87 -7.54 -10.68
C GLY A 15 -8.89 -6.84 -11.64
N ARG A 16 -8.97 -5.51 -11.74
CA ARG A 16 -8.08 -4.70 -12.60
C ARG A 16 -6.58 -4.87 -12.30
N PHE A 17 -6.25 -5.31 -11.10
CA PHE A 17 -4.87 -5.51 -10.64
C PHE A 17 -4.44 -6.99 -10.64
N GLY A 18 -5.29 -7.87 -11.16
CA GLY A 18 -5.08 -9.31 -11.17
C GLY A 18 -5.94 -10.07 -10.16
N PRO A 19 -5.62 -11.35 -9.94
CA PRO A 19 -6.37 -12.25 -9.07
C PRO A 19 -6.23 -11.88 -7.59
N TYR A 20 -7.32 -11.96 -6.84
CA TYR A 20 -7.33 -11.63 -5.41
C TYR A 20 -8.37 -12.44 -4.61
N VAL A 21 -8.05 -12.65 -3.33
CA VAL A 21 -8.98 -13.12 -2.30
C VAL A 21 -9.56 -11.90 -1.57
N GLN A 22 -10.88 -11.90 -1.40
CA GLN A 22 -11.64 -10.93 -0.63
C GLN A 22 -12.16 -11.58 0.65
N HIS A 23 -11.89 -10.94 1.78
CA HIS A 23 -12.46 -11.26 3.08
C HIS A 23 -12.93 -9.97 3.76
N VAL A 24 -14.25 -9.74 3.75
CA VAL A 24 -14.88 -8.50 4.26
C VAL A 24 -14.33 -7.23 3.59
N LYS A 25 -13.43 -6.50 4.27
CA LYS A 25 -12.75 -5.28 3.80
C LYS A 25 -11.28 -5.52 3.45
N LEU A 26 -10.79 -6.73 3.64
CA LEU A 26 -9.43 -7.13 3.31
C LEU A 26 -9.39 -7.70 1.89
N PHE A 27 -8.42 -7.23 1.12
CA PHE A 27 -8.13 -7.70 -0.24
C PHE A 27 -6.69 -8.19 -0.27
N VAL A 28 -6.52 -9.47 -0.59
CA VAL A 28 -5.21 -10.12 -0.65
C VAL A 28 -4.96 -10.56 -2.07
N SER A 29 -3.89 -10.06 -2.69
CA SER A 29 -3.52 -10.47 -4.05
C SER A 29 -3.04 -11.92 -4.04
N ILE A 30 -3.54 -12.70 -5.00
CA ILE A 30 -3.07 -14.07 -5.24
C ILE A 30 -1.80 -13.97 -6.10
N PRO A 31 -0.72 -14.71 -5.77
CA PRO A 31 0.48 -14.76 -6.61
C PRO A 31 0.13 -15.17 -8.05
N LYS A 32 0.86 -14.65 -9.04
CA LYS A 32 0.62 -14.96 -10.46
C LYS A 32 0.86 -16.44 -10.82
N GLU A 33 1.54 -17.16 -9.95
CA GLU A 33 1.85 -18.59 -10.07
C GLU A 33 0.66 -19.47 -9.68
N GLU A 34 -0.32 -18.93 -8.94
CA GLU A 34 -1.49 -19.66 -8.45
C GLU A 34 -2.73 -19.27 -9.26
N ASP A 35 -3.50 -20.26 -9.72
CA ASP A 35 -4.77 -20.03 -10.43
C ASP A 35 -5.91 -19.74 -9.44
N VAL A 36 -6.74 -18.75 -9.76
CA VAL A 36 -7.94 -18.38 -9.00
C VAL A 36 -8.99 -19.49 -8.98
N MET A 37 -9.03 -20.32 -10.01
CA MET A 37 -9.98 -21.41 -10.11
C MET A 37 -9.54 -22.64 -9.32
N GLU A 38 -8.23 -22.78 -9.09
CA GLU A 38 -7.64 -23.90 -8.34
C GLU A 38 -7.42 -23.56 -6.85
N ILE A 39 -7.46 -22.27 -6.48
CA ILE A 39 -7.21 -21.86 -5.10
C ILE A 39 -8.32 -22.38 -4.16
N GLU A 40 -7.91 -23.19 -3.19
CA GLU A 40 -8.80 -23.70 -2.17
C GLU A 40 -9.00 -22.71 -1.00
N LEU A 41 -10.04 -22.94 -0.20
CA LEU A 41 -10.34 -22.14 0.99
C LEU A 41 -9.15 -22.10 1.97
N ALA A 42 -8.47 -23.23 2.19
CA ALA A 42 -7.31 -23.31 3.09
C ALA A 42 -6.19 -22.35 2.64
N ARG A 43 -5.86 -22.37 1.34
CA ARG A 43 -4.84 -21.48 0.78
C ARG A 43 -5.25 -20.01 0.86
N ALA A 44 -6.52 -19.71 0.60
CA ALA A 44 -7.05 -18.36 0.75
C ALA A 44 -6.94 -17.85 2.21
N ILE A 45 -7.19 -18.72 3.19
CA ILE A 45 -7.02 -18.41 4.63
C ILE A 45 -5.55 -18.13 4.95
N GLU A 46 -4.62 -18.95 4.44
CA GLU A 46 -3.18 -18.70 4.62
C GLU A 46 -2.76 -17.33 4.12
N LEU A 47 -3.19 -16.95 2.92
CA LEU A 47 -2.92 -15.63 2.35
C LEU A 47 -3.49 -14.51 3.22
N ILE A 48 -4.71 -14.68 3.75
CA ILE A 48 -5.33 -13.73 4.67
C ILE A 48 -4.51 -13.59 5.96
N ILE A 49 -4.09 -14.69 6.57
CA ILE A 49 -3.30 -14.69 7.79
C ILE A 49 -1.92 -14.06 7.54
N ALA A 50 -1.24 -14.45 6.46
CA ALA A 50 0.05 -13.89 6.06
C ALA A 50 -0.04 -12.38 5.85
N LYS A 51 -1.11 -11.90 5.20
CA LYS A 51 -1.33 -10.47 5.00
C LYS A 51 -1.57 -9.74 6.32
N ARG A 52 -2.39 -10.28 7.23
CA ARG A 52 -2.61 -9.71 8.56
C ARG A 52 -1.33 -9.65 9.39
N LYS A 53 -0.50 -10.70 9.35
CA LYS A 53 0.82 -10.72 10.01
C LYS A 53 1.74 -9.65 9.43
N ALA A 54 1.86 -9.57 8.11
CA ALA A 54 2.68 -8.56 7.46
C ALA A 54 2.22 -7.13 7.79
N ASP A 55 0.91 -6.89 7.85
CA ASP A 55 0.36 -5.58 8.23
C ASP A 55 0.61 -5.26 9.71
N ALA A 56 0.60 -6.27 10.60
CA ALA A 56 0.96 -6.13 12.01
C ALA A 56 2.45 -5.87 12.23
N GLU A 57 3.34 -6.62 11.56
CA GLU A 57 4.79 -6.38 11.57
C GLU A 57 5.16 -5.01 11.00
N ARG A 58 4.34 -4.52 10.07
CA ARG A 58 4.46 -3.17 9.53
C ARG A 58 4.03 -2.10 10.51
N LEU A 59 3.13 -2.39 11.45
CA LEU A 59 2.68 -1.44 12.46
C LEU A 59 3.58 -1.54 13.69
N ILE A 60 4.49 -0.58 13.85
CA ILE A 60 5.41 -0.56 15.00
C ILE A 60 4.69 0.01 16.23
N LYS A 61 4.03 1.16 16.07
CA LYS A 61 3.34 1.84 17.16
C LYS A 61 2.17 2.66 16.65
N LYS A 62 1.05 2.61 17.37
CA LYS A 62 -0.08 3.52 17.19
C LYS A 62 -0.17 4.39 18.44
N PHE A 63 -0.44 5.67 18.26
CA PHE A 63 -0.73 6.56 19.38
C PHE A 63 -2.24 6.65 19.59
N GLU A 64 -2.70 6.56 20.84
CA GLU A 64 -4.14 6.67 21.16
C GLU A 64 -4.61 8.12 21.24
N GLU A 65 -3.71 9.04 21.64
CA GLU A 65 -3.97 10.49 21.65
C GLU A 65 -4.24 11.06 20.25
N ASP A 66 -3.60 10.50 19.23
CA ASP A 66 -3.82 10.90 17.83
C ASP A 66 -3.92 9.66 16.93
N PRO A 67 -5.15 9.26 16.51
CA PRO A 67 -5.35 8.11 15.64
C PRO A 67 -4.77 8.31 14.23
N ASP A 68 -4.49 9.55 13.81
CA ASP A 68 -3.85 9.84 12.53
C ASP A 68 -2.33 9.61 12.57
N THR A 69 -1.71 9.58 13.75
CA THR A 69 -0.26 9.46 13.94
C THR A 69 0.14 8.03 14.32
N GLN A 70 0.95 7.40 13.47
CA GLN A 70 1.38 6.00 13.60
C GLN A 70 2.83 5.83 13.14
N ILE A 71 3.59 4.96 13.80
CA ILE A 71 4.93 4.54 13.39
C ILE A 71 4.78 3.22 12.62
N LEU A 72 5.25 3.24 11.37
CA LEU A 72 5.16 2.12 10.46
C LEU A 72 6.57 1.70 10.01
N ASN A 73 6.80 0.40 9.86
CA ASN A 73 7.98 -0.12 9.21
C ASN A 73 7.80 -0.10 7.68
N GLY A 74 8.85 0.22 6.93
CA GLY A 74 8.82 0.33 5.48
C GLY A 74 10.03 -0.30 4.82
N ARG A 75 10.02 -0.35 3.48
CA ARG A 75 11.14 -0.87 2.67
C ARG A 75 12.49 -0.19 2.97
N TRP A 76 12.45 1.07 3.40
CA TRP A 76 13.63 1.90 3.70
C TRP A 76 13.84 2.14 5.19
N GLY A 77 13.13 1.39 6.04
CA GLY A 77 13.14 1.53 7.50
C GLY A 77 11.88 2.20 8.07
N PRO A 78 11.87 2.38 9.40
CA PRO A 78 10.77 2.99 10.14
C PRO A 78 10.45 4.43 9.72
N PHE A 79 9.17 4.78 9.64
CA PHE A 79 8.69 6.13 9.34
C PHE A 79 7.43 6.47 10.16
N ILE A 80 7.23 7.75 10.45
CA ILE A 80 5.99 8.27 11.05
C ILE A 80 5.02 8.58 9.91
N LYS A 81 3.79 8.16 10.05
CA LYS A 81 2.66 8.55 9.21
C LYS A 81 1.70 9.36 10.07
N SER A 82 1.46 10.61 9.70
CA SER A 82 0.46 11.47 10.32
C SER A 82 -0.56 11.88 9.25
N GLY A 83 -1.69 11.17 9.22
CA GLY A 83 -2.74 11.32 8.22
C GLY A 83 -2.22 11.18 6.77
N LYS A 84 -2.08 12.31 6.07
CA LYS A 84 -1.58 12.41 4.69
C LYS A 84 -0.07 12.68 4.58
N LYS A 85 0.60 12.98 5.69
CA LYS A 85 2.03 13.31 5.73
C LYS A 85 2.83 12.11 6.22
N ASN A 86 4.04 11.97 5.70
CA ASN A 86 4.99 10.93 6.10
C ASN A 86 6.31 11.59 6.48
N PHE A 87 6.81 11.29 7.67
CA PHE A 87 8.05 11.82 8.23
C PHE A 87 9.03 10.67 8.41
N LYS A 88 10.31 10.92 8.11
CA LYS A 88 11.35 9.92 8.27
C LYS A 88 11.81 9.92 9.72
N LEU A 89 12.00 8.73 10.29
CA LEU A 89 12.74 8.64 11.55
C LEU A 89 14.25 8.72 11.27
N PRO A 90 15.04 9.20 12.24
CA PRO A 90 16.49 9.04 12.23
C PRO A 90 16.82 7.54 12.11
N LYS A 91 17.83 7.21 11.28
CA LYS A 91 18.28 5.82 11.11
C LYS A 91 19.08 5.32 12.32
N ASP A 92 19.59 6.25 13.13
CA ASP A 92 20.35 5.97 14.35
C ASP A 92 19.46 5.55 15.51
N LEU A 93 18.14 5.58 15.32
CA LEU A 93 17.18 5.19 16.34
C LEU A 93 16.91 3.69 16.24
N GLU A 94 17.57 2.92 17.10
CA GLU A 94 17.49 1.45 17.12
C GLU A 94 16.09 0.94 17.48
N ASP A 95 15.35 1.68 18.33
CA ASP A 95 14.04 1.27 18.86
C ASP A 95 12.93 2.30 18.55
N PRO A 96 12.33 2.29 17.34
CA PRO A 96 11.19 3.14 17.00
C PRO A 96 9.96 2.91 17.89
N SER A 97 9.84 1.73 18.51
CA SER A 97 8.74 1.39 19.43
C SER A 97 8.80 2.16 20.75
N LYS A 98 9.99 2.61 21.17
CA LYS A 98 10.19 3.34 22.42
C LYS A 98 9.88 4.83 22.30
N LEU A 99 9.82 5.36 21.08
CA LEU A 99 9.53 6.78 20.85
C LEU A 99 8.23 7.20 21.52
N THR A 100 8.30 8.30 22.27
CA THR A 100 7.12 8.94 22.86
C THR A 100 6.43 9.82 21.84
N LEU A 101 5.18 10.21 22.13
CA LEU A 101 4.43 11.11 21.26
C LEU A 101 5.13 12.46 21.13
N GLU A 102 5.71 12.97 22.22
CA GLU A 102 6.48 14.22 22.26
C GLU A 102 7.69 14.18 21.30
N GLU A 103 8.46 13.09 21.32
CA GLU A 103 9.61 12.92 20.40
C GLU A 103 9.15 12.83 18.94
N VAL A 104 8.04 12.13 18.68
CA VAL A 104 7.45 12.05 17.34
C VAL A 104 7.01 13.44 16.86
N MET A 105 6.34 14.23 17.72
CA MET A 105 5.94 15.60 17.39
C MET A 105 7.16 16.49 17.14
N HIS A 106 8.20 16.37 17.97
CA HIS A 106 9.44 17.13 17.79
C HIS A 106 10.15 16.77 16.48
N ILE A 107 10.18 15.49 16.09
CA ILE A 107 10.71 15.05 14.80
C ILE A 107 9.85 15.58 13.65
N MET A 108 8.53 15.60 13.81
CA MET A 108 7.60 16.12 12.79
C MET A 108 7.73 17.63 12.57
N GLU A 109 7.99 18.39 13.64
CA GLU A 109 8.15 19.85 13.58
C GLU A 109 9.52 20.27 13.05
N ASN A 110 10.58 19.55 13.42
CA ASN A 110 11.94 19.82 12.94
C ASN A 110 12.21 19.30 11.51
N GLN A 111 11.45 18.32 11.02
CA GLN A 111 11.55 17.88 9.64
C GLN A 111 10.79 18.88 8.75
N PRO A 112 11.43 19.47 7.72
CA PRO A 112 10.68 20.21 6.73
C PRO A 112 9.69 19.23 6.12
N ALA A 113 8.39 19.51 6.28
CA ALA A 113 7.35 18.80 5.55
C ALA A 113 7.83 18.79 4.11
N LYS A 114 8.19 17.60 3.59
CA LYS A 114 8.54 17.48 2.18
C LYS A 114 7.26 17.81 1.42
N GLY A 115 7.08 19.10 1.17
CA GLY A 115 6.14 19.63 0.24
C GLY A 115 6.32 18.78 -0.99
N ARG A 116 5.20 18.23 -1.46
CA ARG A 116 5.10 17.61 -2.78
C ARG A 116 6.11 18.29 -3.68
N LYS A 117 7.16 17.57 -4.12
CA LYS A 117 7.82 18.00 -5.36
C LYS A 117 6.67 18.12 -6.34
N ALA A 118 6.37 19.35 -6.75
CA ALA A 118 5.32 19.63 -7.70
C ALA A 118 5.49 18.62 -8.84
N PRO A 119 4.40 18.00 -9.33
CA PRO A 119 4.53 17.07 -10.45
C PRO A 119 5.32 17.81 -11.52
N ALA A 120 6.49 17.26 -11.88
CA ALA A 120 7.29 17.81 -12.95
C ALA A 120 6.31 18.03 -14.11
N LYS A 121 6.14 19.30 -14.52
CA LYS A 121 5.24 19.67 -15.62
C LYS A 121 5.54 18.68 -16.74
N LYS A 122 4.58 17.77 -17.02
CA LYS A 122 4.68 16.92 -18.21
C LYS A 122 4.83 17.89 -19.37
N ALA A 123 5.97 17.83 -20.05
CA ALA A 123 6.17 18.55 -21.28
C ALA A 123 4.96 18.25 -22.19
N PRO A 124 4.36 19.27 -22.84
CA PRO A 124 3.21 19.05 -23.69
C PRO A 124 3.58 17.99 -24.74
N ALA A 125 2.73 16.96 -24.83
CA ALA A 125 2.89 15.88 -25.79
C ALA A 125 3.10 16.51 -27.18
N LYS A 126 4.27 16.25 -27.79
CA LYS A 126 4.50 16.56 -29.20
C LYS A 126 3.36 15.92 -29.98
N LYS A 127 2.51 16.75 -30.58
CA LYS A 127 1.49 16.33 -31.54
C LYS A 127 2.16 15.39 -32.56
N ALA A 128 1.67 14.16 -32.66
CA ALA A 128 2.04 13.29 -33.75
C ALA A 128 1.68 13.99 -35.07
N PRO A 129 2.59 14.05 -36.06
CA PRO A 129 2.30 14.65 -37.35
C PRO A 129 1.18 13.83 -38.03
N ALA A 130 0.17 14.55 -38.52
CA ALA A 130 -0.96 13.99 -39.24
C ALA A 130 -0.46 13.13 -40.41
N LYS A 131 -0.80 11.83 -40.41
CA LYS A 131 -0.63 10.99 -41.59
C LYS A 131 -1.50 11.56 -42.70
N LYS A 132 -0.86 12.15 -43.71
CA LYS A 132 -1.48 12.47 -45.00
C LYS A 132 -2.06 11.19 -45.58
N SER A 133 -3.38 11.19 -45.77
CA SER A 133 -4.07 10.27 -46.67
C SER A 133 -3.62 10.57 -48.11
N ALA A 134 -2.87 9.66 -48.72
CA ALA A 134 -2.64 9.66 -50.17
C ALA A 134 -3.70 8.76 -50.82
N ALA A 135 -4.51 9.36 -51.68
CA ALA A 135 -5.51 8.68 -52.48
C ALA A 135 -4.93 8.21 -53.83
N LYS A 136 -5.56 7.14 -54.34
CA LYS A 136 -5.74 6.70 -55.74
C LYS A 136 -4.73 5.77 -56.45
N LYS A 137 -5.31 4.59 -56.75
CA LYS A 137 -5.46 3.90 -58.06
C LYS A 137 -4.24 3.37 -58.80
N LYS A 138 -4.29 2.07 -59.11
CA LYS A 138 -4.62 1.61 -60.46
C LYS A 138 -5.45 0.34 -60.40
#